data_AF-A0A947U6D1-F1
#
_entry.id   AF-A0A947U6D1-F1
#
_cell.length_a   1.000
_cell.length_b   1.000
_cell.length_c   1.000
_cell.angle_alpha   90.00
_cell.angle_beta   90.00
_cell.angle_gamma   90.00
#
_symmetry.space_group_name_H-M   'P 1'
#
loop_
_entity.id
_entity.type
_entity.pdbx_description
1 polymer ?
#
loop_
_entity_poly.entity_id
_entity_poly.type
_entity_poly.pdbx_seq_one_letter_code
_entity_poly.pdbx_strand_id
1 'polypeptide(L)'
;MHSSVLIGRKGVPVVRKTLGPMELRLAIQPDNDREEYLLLLIEELALRVDAATKLGDDYDDRDDDDELIEKLSLADQVSRAGRQVSSMLERMDKNRSQLNEILRLIKSALLDQALVASQEDRLGTLLKSMGAVKELVGKPWDDLRP
;
A
#
# COMPACT_ATOMS: atom_id res chain seq x y z
N MET A 1 -35.81 12.19 14.03
CA MET A 1 -35.30 12.62 12.72
C MET A 1 -34.00 13.40 12.93
N HIS A 2 -32.97 13.02 12.16
CA HIS A 2 -31.67 13.66 11.93
C HIS A 2 -30.67 13.81 13.09
N SER A 3 -29.56 13.08 12.99
CA SER A 3 -28.29 13.74 12.66
C SER A 3 -27.30 12.72 12.10
N SER A 4 -27.07 12.85 10.80
CA SER A 4 -26.09 12.10 10.02
C SER A 4 -24.68 12.35 10.55
N VAL A 5 -23.96 11.29 10.89
CA VAL A 5 -22.53 11.34 11.22
C VAL A 5 -21.77 11.62 9.93
N LEU A 6 -21.55 12.90 9.63
CA LEU A 6 -20.77 13.38 8.48
C LEU A 6 -19.29 13.47 8.87
N ILE A 7 -18.61 12.34 8.94
CA ILE A 7 -17.14 12.31 9.07
C ILE A 7 -16.56 12.37 7.65
N GLY A 8 -15.74 13.38 7.35
CA GLY A 8 -14.87 13.38 6.16
C GLY A 8 -15.20 14.35 5.00
N ARG A 9 -16.13 15.31 5.13
CA ARG A 9 -16.31 16.35 4.09
C ARG A 9 -15.40 17.57 4.32
N LYS A 10 -14.68 17.98 3.27
CA LYS A 10 -13.82 19.18 3.27
C LYS A 10 -14.64 20.42 3.63
N GLY A 11 -14.33 21.05 4.76
CA GLY A 11 -15.00 22.27 5.25
C GLY A 11 -16.06 22.07 6.35
N VAL A 12 -16.30 20.85 6.83
CA VAL A 12 -17.18 20.62 8.00
C VAL A 12 -16.33 20.55 9.28
N PRO A 13 -16.63 21.35 10.33
CA PRO A 13 -15.91 21.28 11.59
C PRO A 13 -16.11 19.91 12.24
N VAL A 14 -15.00 19.21 12.47
CA VAL A 14 -14.99 17.92 13.16
C VAL A 14 -15.30 18.18 14.63
N VAL A 15 -16.54 17.92 15.03
CA VAL A 15 -16.90 17.88 16.45
C VAL A 15 -16.21 16.65 17.04
N ARG A 16 -15.15 16.87 17.84
CA ARG A 16 -14.47 15.80 18.59
C ARG A 16 -15.45 15.25 19.63
N LYS A 17 -16.16 14.19 19.27
CA LYS A 17 -16.87 13.36 20.23
C LYS A 17 -15.99 12.14 20.50
N THR A 18 -15.61 11.93 21.74
CA THR A 18 -14.91 10.72 22.17
C THR A 18 -15.89 9.55 22.01
N LEU A 19 -15.65 8.68 21.04
CA LEU A 19 -16.48 7.50 20.81
C LEU A 19 -15.92 6.33 21.61
N GLY A 20 -16.80 5.61 22.29
CA GLY A 20 -16.43 4.38 22.98
C GLY A 20 -16.05 3.25 22.01
N PRO A 21 -15.36 2.19 22.46
CA PRO A 21 -14.97 1.05 21.62
C PRO A 21 -16.12 0.45 20.81
N MET A 22 -17.30 0.25 21.41
CA MET A 22 -18.49 -0.25 20.70
C MET A 22 -19.08 0.75 19.69
N GLU A 23 -18.88 2.05 19.89
CA GLU A 23 -19.41 3.09 19.00
C GLU A 23 -18.53 3.29 17.76
N LEU A 24 -17.23 2.95 17.86
CA LEU A 24 -16.30 2.95 16.72
C LEU A 24 -16.73 1.95 15.64
N ARG A 25 -17.16 0.76 16.05
CA ARG A 25 -17.65 -0.30 15.14
C ARG A 25 -18.96 0.05 14.43
N LEU A 26 -19.81 0.86 15.07
CA LEU A 26 -21.04 1.35 14.45
C LEU A 26 -20.78 2.51 13.48
N ALA A 27 -19.71 3.26 13.69
CA ALA A 27 -19.35 4.42 12.87
C ALA A 27 -18.46 4.07 11.68
N ILE A 28 -17.63 3.04 11.81
CA ILE A 28 -16.67 2.59 10.80
C ILE A 28 -17.14 1.23 10.30
N GLN A 29 -17.68 1.18 9.09
CA GLN A 29 -17.96 -0.07 8.38
C GLN A 29 -16.74 -0.41 7.53
N PRO A 30 -15.94 -1.42 7.90
CA PRO A 30 -14.79 -1.82 7.12
C PRO A 30 -15.22 -2.59 5.88
N ASP A 31 -14.66 -2.22 4.72
CA ASP A 31 -15.00 -2.84 3.43
C ASP A 31 -13.97 -3.90 3.00
N ASN A 32 -12.91 -4.09 3.80
CA ASN A 32 -11.84 -5.07 3.53
C ASN A 32 -11.13 -5.52 4.82
N ASP A 33 -10.44 -6.66 4.75
CA ASP A 33 -9.75 -7.28 5.90
C ASP A 33 -8.69 -6.37 6.55
N ARG A 34 -8.08 -5.48 5.77
CA ARG A 34 -7.10 -4.52 6.27
C ARG A 34 -7.76 -3.44 7.13
N GLU A 35 -8.94 -2.98 6.75
CA GLU A 35 -9.73 -2.02 7.53
C GLU A 35 -10.31 -2.67 8.79
N GLU A 36 -10.75 -3.93 8.72
CA GLU A 36 -11.16 -4.70 9.91
C GLU A 36 -10.00 -4.82 10.91
N TYR A 37 -8.79 -5.14 10.44
CA TYR A 37 -7.60 -5.19 11.29
C TYR A 37 -7.27 -3.85 11.95
N LEU A 38 -7.38 -2.75 11.20
CA LEU A 38 -7.14 -1.41 11.73
C LEU A 38 -8.20 -1.00 12.73
N LEU A 39 -9.47 -1.35 12.51
CA LEU A 39 -10.56 -1.09 13.43
C LEU A 39 -10.36 -1.83 14.76
N LEU A 40 -9.98 -3.11 14.71
CA LEU A 40 -9.63 -3.90 15.90
C LEU A 40 -8.48 -3.28 16.69
N LEU A 41 -7.44 -2.78 16.00
CA LEU A 41 -6.31 -2.11 16.65
C LEU A 41 -6.73 -0.82 17.37
N ILE A 42 -7.64 -0.06 16.75
CA ILE A 42 -8.17 1.19 17.32
C ILE A 42 -9.06 0.88 18.54
N GLU A 43 -9.88 -0.16 18.48
CA GLU A 43 -10.70 -0.62 19.61
C GLU A 43 -9.83 -1.05 20.81
N GLU A 44 -8.76 -1.80 20.55
CA GLU A 44 -7.81 -2.22 21.58
C GLU A 44 -7.13 -1.02 22.25
N LEU A 45 -6.71 -0.03 21.45
CA LEU A 45 -6.12 1.22 21.96
C LEU A 45 -7.13 2.03 22.79
N ALA A 46 -8.38 2.13 22.34
CA ALA A 46 -9.43 2.84 23.05
C ALA A 46 -9.72 2.20 24.42
N LEU A 47 -9.74 0.86 24.49
CA LEU A 47 -9.89 0.12 25.74
C LEU A 47 -8.72 0.37 26.71
N ARG A 48 -7.48 0.40 26.20
CA ARG A 48 -6.29 0.69 27.02
C ARG A 48 -6.30 2.12 27.56
N VAL A 49 -6.77 3.08 26.78
CA VAL A 49 -6.91 4.48 27.21
C VAL A 49 -7.99 4.61 28.29
N ASP A 50 -9.14 3.95 28.14
CA ASP A 50 -10.20 3.97 29.15
C ASP A 50 -9.76 3.31 30.46
N ALA A 51 -9.03 2.19 30.37
CA ALA A 51 -8.43 1.53 31.53
C ALA A 51 -7.39 2.41 32.22
N ALA A 52 -6.51 3.09 31.47
CA ALA A 52 -5.51 4.00 32.02
C ALA A 52 -6.13 5.25 32.66
N THR A 53 -7.26 5.73 32.12
CA THR A 53 -7.99 6.87 32.69
C THR A 53 -8.64 6.48 34.02
N LYS A 54 -9.26 5.30 34.10
CA LYS A 54 -9.82 4.77 35.34
C LYS A 54 -8.75 4.46 36.39
N LEU A 55 -7.58 3.97 35.96
CA LEU A 55 -6.43 3.82 36.85
C LEU A 55 -6.02 5.17 37.44
N GLY A 56 -6.04 6.24 36.64
CA GLY A 56 -5.67 7.60 37.05
C GLY A 56 -6.58 8.25 38.09
N ASP A 57 -7.84 7.80 38.24
CA ASP A 57 -8.81 8.35 39.20
C ASP A 57 -8.71 7.72 40.61
N ASP A 58 -7.99 6.59 40.77
CA ASP A 58 -7.89 5.82 42.02
C ASP A 58 -6.59 6.06 42.83
N TYR A 59 -5.77 7.07 42.50
CA TYR A 59 -4.51 7.35 43.23
C TYR A 59 -4.71 8.17 44.51
N ASP A 60 -4.51 7.52 45.65
CA ASP A 60 -4.40 8.07 47.02
C ASP A 60 -2.90 8.24 47.36
N ASP A 61 -2.54 9.41 47.91
CA ASP A 61 -1.23 10.08 47.91
C ASP A 61 -0.06 9.38 48.68
N ARG A 62 0.11 8.04 48.63
CA ARG A 62 1.09 7.35 49.51
C ARG A 62 2.00 6.26 48.91
N ASP A 63 1.88 5.91 47.63
CA ASP A 63 2.78 4.93 46.95
C ASP A 63 3.36 5.47 45.61
N ASP A 64 3.40 6.80 45.43
CA ASP A 64 3.42 7.44 44.11
C ASP A 64 4.75 7.39 43.33
N ASP A 65 5.90 7.17 43.97
CA ASP A 65 7.18 7.32 43.27
C ASP A 65 7.52 6.14 42.35
N ASP A 66 7.25 4.89 42.77
CA ASP A 66 7.58 3.68 41.98
C ASP A 66 6.64 3.52 40.76
N GLU A 67 5.36 3.82 40.98
CA GLU A 67 4.31 3.91 39.97
C GLU A 67 4.62 4.98 38.90
N LEU A 68 5.06 6.17 39.34
CA LEU A 68 5.42 7.26 38.43
C LEU A 68 6.68 6.90 37.62
N ILE A 69 7.65 6.23 38.24
CA ILE A 69 8.84 5.70 37.55
C ILE A 69 8.45 4.66 36.52
N GLU A 70 7.52 3.76 36.82
CA GLU A 70 7.02 2.75 35.87
C GLU A 70 6.29 3.43 34.69
N LYS A 71 5.41 4.40 34.96
CA LYS A 71 4.72 5.19 33.92
C LYS A 71 5.70 5.98 33.04
N LEU A 72 6.75 6.58 33.62
CA LEU A 72 7.81 7.27 32.88
C LEU A 72 8.66 6.32 32.05
N SER A 73 8.98 5.14 32.59
CA SER A 73 9.69 4.08 31.86
C SER A 73 8.87 3.57 30.67
N LEU A 74 7.55 3.35 30.87
CA LEU A 74 6.63 3.00 29.79
C LEU A 74 6.56 4.10 28.73
N ALA A 75 6.48 5.37 29.14
CA ALA A 75 6.46 6.50 28.22
C ALA A 75 7.75 6.57 27.39
N ASP A 76 8.93 6.33 27.97
CA ASP A 76 10.18 6.28 27.22
C ASP A 76 10.24 5.07 26.27
N GLN A 77 9.74 3.91 26.69
CA GLN A 77 9.64 2.73 25.83
C GLN A 77 8.69 2.96 24.65
N VAL A 78 7.51 3.56 24.88
CA VAL A 78 6.56 3.95 23.82
C VAL A 78 7.20 4.99 22.90
N SER A 79 7.95 5.95 23.44
CA SER A 79 8.66 6.95 22.65
C SER A 79 9.75 6.33 21.77
N ARG A 80 10.51 5.36 22.30
CA ARG A 80 11.50 4.56 21.54
C ARG A 80 10.83 3.71 20.47
N ALA A 81 9.75 3.03 20.81
CA ALA A 81 8.95 2.25 19.87
C ALA A 81 8.38 3.14 18.76
N GLY A 82 7.89 4.33 19.09
CA GLY A 82 7.40 5.32 18.13
C GLY A 82 8.50 5.79 17.17
N ARG A 83 9.71 6.05 17.66
CA ARG A 83 10.88 6.36 16.80
C ARG A 83 11.25 5.18 15.88
N GLN A 84 11.24 3.96 16.41
CA GLN A 84 11.51 2.75 15.63
C GLN A 84 10.47 2.53 14.53
N VAL A 85 9.17 2.64 14.86
CA VAL A 85 8.08 2.55 13.88
C VAL A 85 8.21 3.64 12.82
N SER A 86 8.54 4.88 13.21
CA SER A 86 8.76 5.98 12.27
C SER A 86 9.89 5.66 11.28
N SER A 87 11.03 5.14 11.77
CA SER A 87 12.14 4.71 10.92
C SER A 87 11.77 3.54 10.00
N MET A 88 10.89 2.65 10.46
CA MET A 88 10.43 1.50 9.70
C MET A 88 9.48 1.92 8.58
N LEU A 89 8.60 2.89 8.84
CA LEU A 89 7.73 3.50 7.84
C LEU A 89 8.55 4.21 6.76
N GLU A 90 9.57 4.99 7.14
CA GLU A 90 10.46 5.64 6.17
C GLU A 90 11.19 4.63 5.28
N ARG A 91 11.66 3.51 5.86
CA ARG A 91 12.24 2.39 5.09
C ARG A 91 11.21 1.73 4.17
N MET A 92 9.97 1.55 4.61
CA MET A 92 8.91 0.99 3.78
C MET A 92 8.58 1.89 2.58
N ASP A 93 8.52 3.21 2.77
CA ASP A 93 8.30 4.16 1.69
C ASP A 93 9.44 4.14 0.67
N LYS A 94 10.69 4.07 1.15
CA LYS A 94 11.86 3.91 0.27
C LYS A 94 11.80 2.60 -0.53
N ASN A 95 11.49 1.49 0.13
CA ASN A 95 11.35 0.18 -0.52
C ASN A 95 10.22 0.21 -1.57
N ARG A 96 9.09 0.85 -1.26
CA ARG A 96 7.97 1.02 -2.19
C ARG A 96 8.39 1.81 -3.43
N SER A 97 9.16 2.88 -3.25
CA SER A 97 9.70 3.66 -4.38
C SER A 97 10.64 2.82 -5.24
N GLN A 98 11.54 2.04 -4.63
CA GLN A 98 12.46 1.17 -5.37
C GLN A 98 11.71 0.07 -6.14
N LEU A 99 10.67 -0.52 -5.54
CA LEU A 99 9.86 -1.55 -6.18
C LEU A 99 9.11 -1.01 -7.40
N ASN A 100 8.56 0.20 -7.30
CA ASN A 100 7.92 0.87 -8.44
C ASN A 100 8.91 1.13 -9.59
N GLU A 101 10.15 1.49 -9.28
CA GLU A 101 11.18 1.70 -10.29
C GLU A 101 11.61 0.39 -10.96
N ILE A 102 11.75 -0.70 -10.20
CA ILE A 102 12.01 -2.03 -10.74
C ILE A 102 10.88 -2.46 -11.68
N LEU A 103 9.62 -2.26 -11.28
CA LEU A 103 8.47 -2.57 -12.13
C LEU A 103 8.47 -1.76 -13.43
N ARG A 104 8.85 -0.47 -13.35
CA ARG A 104 8.99 0.40 -14.53
C ARG A 104 10.05 -0.15 -15.49
N LEU A 105 11.21 -0.54 -14.98
CA LEU A 105 12.30 -1.10 -15.78
C LEU A 105 11.92 -2.44 -16.43
N ILE A 106 11.29 -3.35 -15.67
CA ILE A 106 10.80 -4.63 -16.21
C ILE A 106 9.79 -4.40 -17.34
N LYS A 107 8.83 -3.48 -17.14
CA LYS A 107 7.85 -3.14 -18.17
C LYS A 107 8.51 -2.59 -19.43
N SER A 108 9.52 -1.72 -19.28
CA SER A 108 10.28 -1.19 -20.42
C SER A 108 11.01 -2.32 -21.17
N ALA A 109 11.72 -3.18 -20.45
CA ALA A 109 12.48 -4.28 -21.05
C ALA A 109 11.58 -5.27 -21.81
N LEU A 110 10.39 -5.58 -21.27
CA LEU A 110 9.42 -6.44 -21.94
C LEU A 110 8.87 -5.79 -23.23
N LEU A 111 8.62 -4.48 -23.21
CA LEU A 111 8.18 -3.75 -24.41
C LEU A 111 9.29 -3.74 -25.48
N ASP A 112 10.54 -3.52 -25.08
CA ASP A 112 11.69 -3.54 -25.98
C ASP A 112 11.89 -4.92 -26.60
N GLN A 113 11.77 -6.00 -25.81
CA GLN A 113 11.83 -7.38 -26.31
C GLN A 113 10.71 -7.70 -27.29
N ALA A 114 9.48 -7.25 -27.01
CA ALA A 114 8.36 -7.44 -27.93
C ALA A 114 8.57 -6.69 -29.26
N LEU A 115 9.16 -5.49 -29.21
CA LEU A 115 9.52 -4.73 -30.40
C LEU A 115 10.57 -5.49 -31.24
N VAL A 116 11.63 -6.00 -30.61
CA VAL A 116 12.69 -6.77 -31.28
C VAL A 116 12.11 -8.03 -31.92
N ALA A 117 11.32 -8.83 -31.19
CA ALA A 117 10.70 -10.03 -31.71
C ALA A 117 9.80 -9.72 -32.94
N SER A 118 9.05 -8.61 -32.91
CA SER A 118 8.25 -8.18 -34.05
C SER A 118 9.11 -7.78 -35.26
N GLN A 119 10.25 -7.14 -35.03
CA GLN A 119 11.19 -6.79 -36.10
C GLN A 119 11.84 -8.04 -36.71
N GLU A 120 12.21 -9.02 -35.90
CA GLU A 120 12.76 -10.30 -36.37
C GLU A 120 11.76 -11.07 -37.26
N ASP A 121 10.48 -11.13 -36.86
CA ASP A 121 9.44 -11.77 -37.66
C ASP A 121 9.21 -11.07 -39.01
N ARG A 122 9.20 -9.73 -39.01
CA ARG A 122 9.15 -8.93 -40.24
C ARG A 122 10.34 -9.18 -41.15
N LEU A 123 11.55 -9.24 -40.59
CA LEU A 123 12.77 -9.54 -41.34
C LEU A 123 12.74 -10.96 -41.93
N GLY A 124 12.27 -11.95 -41.16
CA GLY A 124 12.09 -13.32 -41.63
C GLY A 124 11.13 -13.40 -42.82
N THR A 125 10.03 -12.65 -42.76
CA THR A 125 9.06 -12.55 -43.86
C THR A 125 9.66 -11.91 -45.10
N LEU A 126 10.42 -10.81 -44.95
CA LEU A 126 11.11 -10.15 -46.06
C LEU A 126 12.13 -11.09 -46.71
N LEU A 127 12.95 -11.79 -45.93
CA LEU A 127 13.93 -12.75 -46.44
C LEU A 127 13.28 -13.89 -47.22
N LYS A 128 12.16 -14.45 -46.71
CA LYS A 128 11.38 -15.47 -47.44
C LYS A 128 10.85 -14.93 -48.76
N SER A 129 10.30 -13.72 -48.77
CA SER A 129 9.80 -13.08 -49.99
C SER A 129 10.91 -12.83 -51.02
N MET A 130 12.11 -12.41 -50.58
CA MET A 130 13.27 -12.25 -51.45
C MET A 130 13.76 -13.58 -52.03
N GLY A 131 13.72 -14.66 -51.24
CA GLY A 131 14.00 -16.01 -51.72
C GLY A 131 13.04 -16.44 -52.84
N ALA A 132 11.74 -16.22 -52.65
CA ALA A 132 10.73 -16.52 -53.67
C ALA A 132 10.93 -15.69 -54.96
N VAL A 133 11.27 -14.40 -54.84
CA VAL A 133 11.59 -13.56 -56.00
C VAL A 133 12.84 -14.07 -56.72
N LYS A 134 13.89 -14.46 -56.00
CA LYS A 134 15.11 -15.04 -56.59
C LYS A 134 14.80 -16.32 -57.38
N GLU A 135 13.98 -17.20 -56.81
CA GLU A 135 13.55 -18.43 -57.50
C GLU A 135 12.74 -18.13 -58.77
N LEU A 136 11.87 -17.13 -58.73
CA LEU A 136 11.10 -16.69 -59.91
C LEU A 136 12.00 -16.12 -61.00
N VAL A 137 12.97 -15.28 -60.65
CA VAL A 137 13.93 -14.68 -61.61
C VAL A 137 14.84 -15.73 -62.25
N GLY A 138 15.13 -16.83 -61.54
CA GLY A 138 15.94 -17.94 -62.05
C GLY A 138 15.21 -18.91 -62.99
N LYS A 139 13.88 -18.80 -63.13
CA LYS A 139 13.10 -19.69 -64.00
C LYS A 139 13.03 -19.15 -65.43
N PRO A 140 13.15 -20.03 -66.45
CA PRO A 140 12.88 -19.65 -67.84
C PRO A 140 11.44 -19.12 -67.97
N TRP A 141 11.24 -18.13 -68.84
CA TRP A 141 9.95 -17.44 -69.01
C TRP A 141 8.79 -18.40 -69.38
N ASP A 142 9.11 -19.52 -70.02
CA ASP A 142 8.14 -20.54 -70.43
C ASP A 142 7.62 -21.39 -69.26
N ASP A 143 8.37 -21.52 -68.15
CA ASP A 143 7.95 -22.24 -66.94
C ASP A 143 7.08 -21.38 -66.00
N LEU A 144 6.89 -20.10 -66.33
CA LEU A 144 6.20 -19.11 -65.49
C LEU A 144 4.77 -18.81 -65.96
N ARG A 145 4.29 -19.43 -67.05
CA ARG A 145 2.91 -19.31 -67.52
C ARG A 145 2.19 -20.67 -67.43
N PRO A 146 0.97 -20.74 -66.86
CA PRO A 146 0.15 -21.94 -66.85
C PRO A 146 -0.36 -22.31 -68.26
#